data_AF-A0A530CBK0-F1
#
_entry.id   AF-A0A530CBK0-F1
#
_cell.length_a   1.000
_cell.length_b   1.000
_cell.length_c   1.000
_cell.angle_alpha   90.00
_cell.angle_beta   90.00
_cell.angle_gamma   90.00
#
_symmetry.space_group_name_H-M   'P 1'
#
loop_
_entity.id
_entity.type
_entity.pdbx_description
1 polymer ?
#
loop_
_entity_poly.entity_id
_entity_poly.type
_entity_poly.pdbx_seq_one_letter_code
_entity_poly.pdbx_strand_id
1 'polypeptide(L)'
;MTSKQESKWTTFAAKVAAHIRDYVIPQYGDEGEEPAQEYDARDCVKQAERYLARFGKSQRPGEEHRDLLKAAHWIQKAFDRLPEKRNG
;
A
#
# COMPACT_ATOMS: atom_id res chain seq x y z
N MET A 1 27.73 -0.27 -4.48
CA MET A 1 27.18 -1.26 -3.52
C MET A 1 25.95 -0.64 -2.88
N THR A 2 24.78 -1.24 -3.09
CA THR A 2 23.52 -0.87 -2.46
C THR A 2 23.60 -1.19 -0.96
N SER A 3 23.08 -0.32 -0.08
CA SER A 3 23.13 -0.60 1.35
C SER A 3 22.27 -1.82 1.72
N LYS A 4 22.52 -2.42 2.90
CA LYS A 4 21.68 -3.51 3.41
C LYS A 4 20.22 -3.07 3.59
N GLN A 5 19.98 -1.79 3.90
CA GLN A 5 18.64 -1.25 4.06
C GLN A 5 17.93 -1.06 2.72
N GLU A 6 18.64 -0.54 1.71
CA GLU A 6 18.10 -0.47 0.35
C GLU A 6 17.77 -1.86 -0.21
N SER A 7 18.62 -2.87 0.04
CA SER A 7 18.35 -4.25 -0.40
C SER A 7 17.08 -4.83 0.25
N LYS A 8 16.86 -4.54 1.54
CA LYS A 8 15.62 -4.91 2.26
C LYS A 8 14.42 -4.18 1.67
N TRP A 9 14.56 -2.89 1.36
CA TRP A 9 13.53 -2.10 0.72
C TRP A 9 13.14 -2.67 -0.64
N THR A 10 14.11 -2.97 -1.51
CA THR A 10 13.84 -3.59 -2.82
C THR A 10 13.08 -4.91 -2.68
N THR A 11 13.48 -5.74 -1.71
CA THR A 11 12.79 -7.00 -1.43
C THR A 11 11.35 -6.78 -0.96
N PHE A 12 11.13 -5.79 -0.10
CA PHE A 12 9.80 -5.42 0.38
C PHE A 12 8.91 -4.86 -0.74
N ALA A 13 9.44 -3.94 -1.55
CA ALA A 13 8.74 -3.37 -2.69
C ALA A 13 8.29 -4.45 -3.68
N ALA A 14 9.13 -5.47 -3.94
CA ALA A 14 8.75 -6.61 -4.76
C ALA A 14 7.56 -7.40 -4.18
N LYS A 15 7.46 -7.53 -2.86
CA LYS A 15 6.30 -8.16 -2.19
C LYS A 15 5.04 -7.31 -2.30
N VAL A 16 5.15 -5.99 -2.22
CA VAL A 16 4.02 -5.07 -2.44
C VAL A 16 3.54 -5.16 -3.88
N ALA A 17 4.45 -5.16 -4.86
CA ALA A 17 4.11 -5.33 -6.27
C ALA A 17 3.40 -6.68 -6.54
N ALA A 18 3.89 -7.77 -5.95
CA ALA A 18 3.22 -9.06 -6.04
C ALA A 18 1.82 -9.03 -5.38
N HIS A 19 1.68 -8.37 -4.23
CA HIS A 19 0.36 -8.17 -3.60
C HIS A 19 -0.61 -7.40 -4.52
N ILE A 20 -0.16 -6.34 -5.18
CA ILE A 20 -1.00 -5.57 -6.11
C ILE A 20 -1.44 -6.46 -7.27
N ARG A 21 -0.48 -7.11 -7.95
CA ARG A 21 -0.73 -7.96 -9.12
C ARG A 21 -1.61 -9.17 -8.81
N ASP A 22 -1.30 -9.89 -7.73
CA ASP A 22 -1.86 -11.22 -7.47
C ASP A 22 -3.09 -11.16 -6.54
N TYR A 23 -3.32 -10.04 -5.85
CA TYR A 23 -4.45 -9.87 -4.93
C TYR A 23 -5.33 -8.66 -5.26
N VAL A 24 -4.76 -7.47 -5.45
CA VAL A 24 -5.56 -6.23 -5.60
C VAL A 24 -6.25 -6.17 -6.95
N ILE A 25 -5.50 -6.25 -8.04
CA ILE A 25 -6.03 -6.13 -9.41
C ILE A 25 -7.14 -7.17 -9.69
N PRO A 26 -6.98 -8.47 -9.36
CA PRO A 26 -8.04 -9.45 -9.57
C PRO A 26 -9.32 -9.19 -8.75
N GLN A 27 -9.25 -8.48 -7.63
CA GLN A 27 -10.39 -8.23 -6.74
C GLN A 27 -11.09 -6.91 -7.02
N TYR A 28 -10.33 -5.89 -7.40
CA TYR A 28 -10.80 -4.52 -7.43
C TYR A 28 -10.63 -3.86 -8.80
N GLY A 29 -9.98 -4.51 -9.76
CA GLY A 29 -9.56 -3.90 -11.01
C GLY A 29 -8.25 -3.13 -10.86
N ASP A 30 -7.70 -2.69 -11.98
CA ASP A 30 -6.49 -1.87 -12.00
C ASP A 30 -6.80 -0.37 -11.74
N GLU A 31 -5.78 0.48 -11.81
CA GLU A 31 -5.94 1.93 -11.75
C GLU A 31 -6.91 2.43 -12.82
N GLY A 32 -7.91 3.21 -12.40
CA GLY A 32 -9.00 3.65 -13.30
C GLY A 32 -10.18 2.66 -13.41
N GLU A 33 -10.11 1.51 -12.75
CA GLU A 33 -11.23 0.56 -12.62
C GLU A 33 -11.67 0.41 -11.16
N GLU A 34 -10.77 0.63 -10.20
CA GLU A 34 -11.03 0.42 -8.79
C GLU A 34 -12.10 1.35 -8.19
N PRO A 35 -12.84 0.94 -7.14
CA PRO A 35 -13.82 1.79 -6.47
C PRO A 35 -13.24 3.05 -5.80
N ALA A 36 -11.93 3.10 -5.57
CA ALA A 36 -11.26 4.16 -4.80
C ALA A 36 -10.75 5.33 -5.67
N GLN A 37 -11.31 5.53 -6.87
CA GLN A 37 -10.87 6.59 -7.79
C GLN A 37 -10.98 7.98 -7.18
N GLU A 38 -12.06 8.23 -6.43
CA GLU A 38 -12.37 9.54 -5.87
C GLU A 38 -11.61 9.83 -4.56
N TYR A 39 -10.80 8.89 -4.08
CA TYR A 39 -10.11 9.07 -2.79
C TYR A 39 -8.99 10.08 -2.94
N ASP A 40 -8.94 11.05 -2.03
CA ASP A 40 -7.80 11.95 -1.90
C ASP A 40 -6.67 11.29 -1.07
N ALA A 41 -5.54 11.99 -0.93
CA ALA A 41 -4.41 11.49 -0.15
C ALA A 41 -4.77 11.19 1.32
N ARG A 42 -5.68 11.97 1.93
CA ARG A 42 -6.09 11.77 3.34
C ARG A 42 -6.95 10.52 3.48
N ASP A 43 -7.84 10.27 2.54
CA ASP A 43 -8.66 9.07 2.54
C ASP A 43 -7.80 7.81 2.34
N CYS A 44 -6.79 7.86 1.47
CA CYS A 44 -5.80 6.79 1.36
C CYS A 44 -5.03 6.55 2.68
N VAL A 45 -4.62 7.61 3.39
CA VAL A 45 -3.96 7.46 4.71
C VAL A 45 -4.89 6.80 5.72
N LYS A 46 -6.16 7.21 5.81
CA LYS A 46 -7.14 6.57 6.70
C LYS A 46 -7.29 5.08 6.41
N GLN A 47 -7.24 4.68 5.14
CA GLN A 47 -7.29 3.27 4.76
C GLN A 47 -6.04 2.51 5.23
N ALA A 48 -4.85 3.09 5.11
CA ALA A 48 -3.62 2.50 5.66
C ALA A 48 -3.72 2.32 7.19
N GLU A 49 -4.21 3.33 7.91
CA GLU A 49 -4.41 3.27 9.37
C GLU A 49 -5.33 2.11 9.79
N ARG A 50 -6.39 1.83 9.03
CA ARG A 50 -7.30 0.70 9.31
C ARG A 50 -6.59 -0.65 9.27
N TYR A 51 -5.63 -0.85 8.37
CA TYR A 51 -4.85 -2.08 8.30
C TYR A 51 -3.78 -2.13 9.39
N LEU A 52 -3.11 -1.01 9.68
CA LEU A 52 -2.17 -0.92 10.80
C LEU A 52 -2.86 -1.22 12.14
N ALA A 53 -4.11 -0.75 12.33
CA ALA A 53 -4.88 -1.01 13.54
C ALA A 53 -5.27 -2.49 13.72
N ARG A 54 -5.25 -3.30 12.64
CA ARG A 54 -5.54 -4.75 12.65
C ARG A 54 -4.31 -5.61 12.94
N PHE A 55 -3.12 -5.07 12.70
CA PHE A 55 -1.86 -5.77 12.93
C PHE A 55 -1.81 -6.36 14.36
N GLY A 56 -1.47 -7.64 14.47
CA GLY A 56 -1.39 -8.37 15.74
C GLY A 56 -2.75 -8.70 16.40
N LYS A 57 -3.89 -8.35 15.78
CA LYS A 57 -5.24 -8.62 16.32
C LYS A 57 -5.99 -9.70 15.56
N SER A 58 -5.53 -10.08 14.38
CA SER A 58 -6.16 -11.13 13.57
C SER A 58 -5.85 -12.51 14.13
N GLN A 59 -6.88 -13.36 14.26
CA GLN A 59 -6.76 -14.76 14.69
C GLN A 59 -6.24 -15.68 13.57
N ARG A 60 -6.12 -15.20 12.33
CA ARG A 60 -5.72 -16.00 11.17
C ARG A 60 -4.20 -15.90 10.96
N PRO A 61 -3.47 -17.04 10.89
CA PRO A 61 -2.04 -17.04 10.63
C PRO A 61 -1.68 -16.33 9.31
N GLY A 62 -0.66 -15.47 9.34
CA GLY A 62 -0.14 -14.79 8.15
C GLY A 62 -0.85 -13.50 7.74
N GLU A 63 -1.95 -13.12 8.40
CA GLU A 63 -2.67 -11.87 8.08
C GLU A 63 -1.84 -10.62 8.41
N GLU A 64 -0.95 -10.67 9.40
CA GLU A 64 -0.09 -9.54 9.77
C GLU A 64 0.79 -9.05 8.62
N HIS A 65 1.39 -9.98 7.87
CA HIS A 65 2.19 -9.64 6.69
C HIS A 65 1.32 -9.00 5.60
N ARG A 66 0.10 -9.53 5.42
CA ARG A 66 -0.85 -9.02 4.43
C ARG A 66 -1.35 -7.63 4.83
N ASP A 67 -1.62 -7.38 6.10
CA ASP A 67 -2.03 -6.07 6.62
C ASP A 67 -0.95 -5.02 6.35
N LEU A 68 0.33 -5.36 6.57
CA LEU A 68 1.44 -4.47 6.24
C LEU A 68 1.57 -4.20 4.73
N LEU A 69 1.38 -5.21 3.88
CA LEU A 69 1.42 -5.04 2.43
C LEU A 69 0.26 -4.16 1.93
N LYS A 70 -0.95 -4.34 2.49
CA LYS A 70 -2.11 -3.50 2.21
C LYS A 70 -1.87 -2.07 2.66
N ALA A 71 -1.36 -1.86 3.87
CA ALA A 71 -1.04 -0.53 4.38
C ALA A 71 0.00 0.17 3.49
N ALA A 72 1.05 -0.53 3.07
CA ALA A 72 2.07 0.02 2.19
C ALA A 72 1.53 0.41 0.81
N HIS A 73 0.66 -0.41 0.23
CA HIS A 73 -0.02 -0.07 -1.02
C HIS A 73 -0.90 1.19 -0.86
N TRP A 74 -1.63 1.33 0.25
CA TRP A 74 -2.40 2.55 0.53
C TRP A 74 -1.51 3.79 0.75
N ILE A 75 -0.35 3.63 1.38
CA ILE A 75 0.63 4.71 1.54
C ILE A 75 1.19 5.13 0.17
N GLN A 76 1.48 4.19 -0.73
CA GLN A 76 1.86 4.49 -2.11
C GLN A 76 0.78 5.35 -2.79
N LYS A 77 -0.48 4.90 -2.78
CA LYS A 77 -1.60 5.66 -3.34
C LYS A 77 -1.76 7.05 -2.73
N ALA A 78 -1.53 7.19 -1.42
CA ALA A 78 -1.56 8.48 -0.74
C ALA A 78 -0.46 9.42 -1.24
N PHE A 79 0.77 8.89 -1.40
CA PHE A 79 1.90 9.65 -1.93
C PHE A 79 1.62 10.15 -3.35
N ASP A 80 1.12 9.28 -4.23
CA ASP A 80 0.83 9.60 -5.64
C ASP A 80 -0.28 10.67 -5.79
N ARG A 81 -1.14 10.80 -4.76
CA ARG A 81 -2.25 11.78 -4.72
C ARG A 81 -1.90 13.08 -4.01
N LEU A 82 -0.69 13.22 -3.48
CA LEU A 82 -0.25 14.50 -2.96
C LEU A 82 -0.03 15.47 -4.13
N PRO A 83 -0.55 16.71 -4.06
CA PRO A 83 -0.24 17.69 -5.08
C PRO A 83 1.26 17.95 -5.08
N GLU A 84 1.89 17.90 -6.25
CA GLU A 84 3.26 18.40 -6.39
C GLU A 84 3.27 19.87 -5.94
N LYS A 85 4.10 20.21 -4.96
CA LYS A 85 4.33 21.62 -4.64
C LYS A 85 4.92 22.26 -5.89
N ARG A 86 4.11 23.05 -6.60
CA ARG A 86 4.60 24.06 -7.55
C ARG A 86 5.52 24.97 -6.73
N ASN A 87 6.82 24.78 -6.88
CA ASN A 87 7.79 25.77 -6.43
C ASN A 87 7.52 27.03 -7.26
N GLY A 88 6.96 28.05 -6.61
CA GLY A 88 6.92 29.42 -7.13
C GLY A 88 8.26 30.10 -6.93
#